data_AF-A0A3D4H934-F1
#
_entry.id   AF-A0A3D4H934-F1
#
_cell.length_a   1.000
_cell.length_b   1.000
_cell.length_c   1.000
_cell.angle_alpha   90.00
_cell.angle_beta   90.00
_cell.angle_gamma   90.00
#
_symmetry.space_group_name_H-M   'P 1'
#
loop_
_entity.id
_entity.type
_entity.pdbx_description
1 polymer ?
#
loop_
_entity_poly.entity_id
_entity_poly.type
_entity_poly.pdbx_seq_one_letter_code
_entity_poly.pdbx_strand_id
1 'polypeptide(L)'
;MHSNEEIYPLENELKWLAETLPCIKTPTIVIQGMEDELVSPGNADYVEEALKSAERLDIRRIDGLNHFVPWRRPGLIKDAILDLQAWELEAK
;
A
#
# COMPACT_ATOMS: atom_id res chain seq x y z
N MET A 1 -24.01 -17.66 2.66
CA MET A 1 -23.24 -17.66 1.40
C MET A 1 -23.34 -16.24 0.85
N HIS A 2 -22.43 -15.36 1.26
CA HIS A 2 -22.47 -13.91 0.96
C HIS A 2 -21.28 -13.45 0.11
N SER A 3 -20.38 -14.36 -0.30
CA SER A 3 -19.15 -13.99 -1.03
C SER A 3 -19.39 -13.36 -2.40
N ASN A 4 -20.57 -13.55 -3.01
CA ASN A 4 -20.91 -12.89 -4.27
C ASN A 4 -21.35 -11.44 -4.07
N GLU A 5 -21.82 -11.08 -2.87
CA GLU A 5 -22.25 -9.72 -2.54
C GLU A 5 -21.08 -8.73 -2.58
N GLU A 6 -19.88 -9.19 -2.21
CA GLU A 6 -18.63 -8.42 -2.25
C GLU A 6 -18.13 -8.14 -3.68
N ILE A 7 -18.53 -8.94 -4.68
CA ILE A 7 -18.07 -8.79 -6.07
C ILE A 7 -18.92 -7.79 -6.86
N TYR A 8 -20.22 -7.69 -6.56
CA TYR A 8 -21.12 -6.78 -7.27
C TYR A 8 -20.68 -5.30 -7.26
N PRO A 9 -20.18 -4.72 -6.16
CA PRO A 9 -19.76 -3.32 -6.14
C PRO A 9 -18.33 -3.09 -6.65
N LEU A 10 -17.53 -4.15 -6.83
CA LEU A 10 -16.08 -4.07 -7.06
C LEU A 10 -15.67 -3.06 -8.14
N GLU A 11 -16.31 -3.08 -9.30
CA GLU A 11 -15.96 -2.17 -10.40
C GLU A 11 -16.19 -0.69 -10.01
N ASN A 12 -17.31 -0.39 -9.37
CA ASN A 12 -17.64 0.97 -8.96
C ASN A 12 -16.75 1.44 -7.81
N GLU A 13 -16.43 0.55 -6.88
CA GLU A 13 -15.52 0.84 -5.77
C GLU A 13 -14.08 1.06 -6.25
N LEU A 14 -13.62 0.33 -7.27
CA LEU A 14 -12.31 0.57 -7.88
C LEU A 14 -12.24 1.94 -8.58
N LYS A 15 -13.30 2.35 -9.29
CA LYS A 15 -13.39 3.69 -9.89
C LYS A 15 -13.37 4.77 -8.80
N TRP A 16 -14.15 4.59 -7.74
CA TRP A 16 -14.17 5.51 -6.61
C TRP A 16 -12.82 5.57 -5.87
N LEU A 17 -12.15 4.44 -5.70
CA LEU A 17 -10.80 4.37 -5.13
C LEU A 17 -9.82 5.16 -5.99
N ALA A 18 -9.83 4.98 -7.32
CA ALA A 18 -8.96 5.72 -8.22
C ALA A 18 -9.15 7.25 -8.13
N GLU A 19 -10.39 7.70 -7.95
CA GLU A 19 -10.71 9.13 -7.75
C GLU A 19 -10.27 9.67 -6.39
N THR A 20 -10.21 8.82 -5.36
CA THR A 20 -9.96 9.23 -3.97
C THR A 20 -8.53 9.02 -3.49
N LEU A 21 -7.75 8.12 -4.10
CA LEU A 21 -6.32 7.93 -3.80
C LEU A 21 -5.54 9.25 -3.82
N PRO A 22 -5.71 10.16 -4.80
CA PRO A 22 -5.01 11.45 -4.80
C PRO A 22 -5.38 12.37 -3.64
N CYS A 23 -6.42 12.08 -2.86
CA CYS A 23 -6.85 12.89 -1.72
C CYS A 23 -6.18 12.48 -0.40
N ILE A 24 -5.46 11.35 -0.36
CA ILE A 24 -4.75 10.88 0.83
C ILE A 24 -3.55 11.81 1.08
N LYS A 25 -3.51 12.41 2.27
CA LYS A 25 -2.44 13.34 2.69
C LYS A 25 -1.49 12.75 3.72
N THR A 26 -1.90 11.70 4.42
CA THR A 26 -1.12 11.11 5.50
C THR A 26 0.22 10.57 4.99
N PRO A 27 1.33 10.76 5.73
CA PRO A 27 2.58 10.07 5.44
C PRO A 27 2.36 8.57 5.32
N THR A 28 2.83 7.98 4.22
CA THR A 28 2.49 6.61 3.84
C THR A 28 3.75 5.83 3.43
N ILE A 29 3.87 4.60 3.94
CA ILE A 29 4.86 3.63 3.47
C ILE A 29 4.10 2.46 2.85
N VAL A 30 4.46 2.11 1.61
CA VAL A 30 3.90 0.97 0.88
C VAL A 30 4.98 -0.09 0.75
N ILE A 31 4.66 -1.35 1.05
CA ILE A 31 5.60 -2.47 0.91
C ILE A 31 4.98 -3.49 -0.04
N GLN A 32 5.67 -3.74 -1.16
CA GLN A 32 5.27 -4.68 -2.19
C GLN A 32 6.31 -5.79 -2.34
N GLY A 33 5.87 -7.05 -2.26
CA GLY A 33 6.69 -8.19 -2.66
C GLY A 33 6.72 -8.31 -4.19
N MET A 34 7.91 -8.48 -4.77
CA MET A 34 8.06 -8.57 -6.24
C MET A 34 7.72 -9.96 -6.81
N GLU A 35 7.54 -10.96 -5.94
CA GLU A 35 7.08 -12.32 -6.30
C GLU A 35 5.64 -12.57 -5.80
N ASP A 36 4.85 -11.50 -5.67
CA ASP A 36 3.43 -11.61 -5.29
C ASP A 36 2.59 -12.07 -6.48
N GLU A 37 2.01 -13.27 -6.35
CA GLU A 37 1.14 -13.89 -7.36
C GLU A 37 -0.35 -13.53 -7.18
N LEU A 38 -0.72 -12.91 -6.05
CA LEU A 38 -2.10 -12.51 -5.74
C LEU A 38 -2.36 -11.05 -6.10
N VAL A 39 -1.35 -10.20 -5.91
CA VAL A 39 -1.41 -8.77 -6.23
C VAL A 39 -0.19 -8.42 -7.07
N SER A 40 -0.44 -7.97 -8.31
CA SER A 40 0.62 -7.61 -9.25
C SER A 40 1.58 -6.57 -8.65
N PRO A 41 2.91 -6.75 -8.79
CA PRO A 41 3.88 -5.74 -8.38
C PRO A 41 3.66 -4.35 -9.03
N GLY A 42 3.03 -4.31 -10.21
CA GLY A 42 2.65 -3.05 -10.87
C GLY A 42 1.66 -2.19 -10.08
N ASN A 43 0.99 -2.75 -9.06
CA ASN A 43 0.18 -1.95 -8.14
C ASN A 43 1.03 -0.99 -7.31
N ALA A 44 2.29 -1.31 -7.02
CA ALA A 44 3.19 -0.38 -6.35
C ALA A 44 3.48 0.84 -7.23
N ASP A 45 3.65 0.63 -8.54
CA ASP A 45 3.85 1.70 -9.52
C ASP A 45 2.60 2.57 -9.62
N TYR A 46 1.42 1.94 -9.71
CA TYR A 46 0.14 2.65 -9.74
C TYR A 46 -0.07 3.50 -8.47
N VAL A 47 0.22 2.96 -7.29
CA VAL A 47 0.08 3.68 -6.02
C VAL A 47 1.07 4.85 -5.94
N GLU A 48 2.30 4.67 -6.41
CA GLU A 48 3.30 5.74 -6.49
C GLU A 48 2.82 6.92 -7.36
N GLU A 49 2.19 6.61 -8.50
CA GLU A 49 1.60 7.63 -9.37
C GLU A 49 0.31 8.25 -8.80
N ALA A 50 -0.50 7.47 -8.09
CA ALA A 50 -1.82 7.88 -7.62
C ALA A 50 -1.79 8.72 -6.34
N LEU A 51 -0.90 8.43 -5.38
CA LEU A 51 -0.82 9.10 -4.07
C LEU A 51 -0.12 10.47 -4.12
N LYS A 52 -0.58 11.35 -5.01
CA LYS A 52 0.09 12.65 -5.29
C LYS A 52 0.03 13.67 -4.16
N SER A 53 -0.93 13.54 -3.25
CA SER A 53 -1.10 14.50 -2.14
C SER A 53 -0.53 14.01 -0.82
N ALA A 54 0.08 12.83 -0.77
CA ALA A 54 0.69 12.33 0.45
C ALA A 54 1.84 13.27 0.89
N GLU A 55 1.84 13.69 2.15
CA GLU A 55 2.87 14.58 2.71
C GLU A 55 4.28 13.97 2.58
N ARG A 56 4.35 12.64 2.68
CA ARG A 56 5.55 11.84 2.44
C ARG A 56 5.14 10.46 1.97
N LEU A 57 5.82 9.94 0.95
CA LEU A 57 5.56 8.62 0.38
C LEU A 57 6.87 7.85 0.24
N ASP A 58 6.87 6.59 0.68
CA ASP A 58 7.98 5.64 0.47
C ASP A 58 7.42 4.33 -0.08
N ILE A 59 7.89 3.90 -1.25
CA ILE A 59 7.47 2.68 -1.94
C ILE A 59 8.60 1.65 -1.89
N ARG A 60 8.44 0.64 -1.06
CA ARG A 60 9.43 -0.42 -0.83
C ARG A 60 9.09 -1.65 -1.66
N ARG A 61 9.79 -1.81 -2.78
CA ARG A 61 9.73 -3.00 -3.65
C ARG A 61 10.76 -4.02 -3.18
N ILE A 62 10.31 -5.19 -2.73
CA ILE A 62 11.16 -6.20 -2.08
C ILE A 62 11.28 -7.46 -2.96
N ASP A 63 12.47 -7.69 -3.50
CA ASP A 63 12.80 -8.90 -4.26
C ASP A 63 12.74 -10.17 -3.40
N GLY A 64 12.33 -11.30 -3.99
CA GLY A 64 12.27 -12.59 -3.29
C GLY A 64 11.13 -12.72 -2.27
N LEU A 65 10.18 -11.79 -2.28
CA LEU A 65 9.08 -11.74 -1.31
C LEU A 65 7.73 -11.85 -2.03
N ASN A 66 6.88 -12.72 -1.50
CA ASN A 66 5.52 -12.94 -2.01
C ASN A 66 4.50 -12.10 -1.23
N HIS A 67 3.21 -12.36 -1.48
CA HIS A 67 2.08 -11.69 -0.82
C HIS A 67 2.16 -11.63 0.71
N PHE A 68 2.72 -12.66 1.34
CA PHE A 68 2.67 -12.83 2.79
C PHE A 68 3.82 -12.10 3.51
N VAL A 69 4.07 -10.84 3.13
CA VAL A 69 5.10 -9.97 3.72
C VAL A 69 5.09 -10.00 5.26
N PRO A 70 3.94 -9.83 5.96
CA PRO A 70 3.92 -9.77 7.42
C PRO A 70 4.39 -11.07 8.10
N TRP A 71 4.19 -12.22 7.46
CA TRP A 71 4.55 -13.52 8.02
C TRP A 71 5.96 -13.96 7.64
N ARG A 72 6.41 -13.61 6.44
CA ARG A 72 7.73 -14.01 5.92
C ARG A 72 8.84 -13.12 6.47
N ARG A 73 8.56 -11.81 6.62
CA ARG A 73 9.53 -10.82 7.10
C ARG A 73 8.86 -9.77 8.01
N PRO A 74 8.38 -10.16 9.21
CA PRO A 74 7.71 -9.25 10.15
C PRO A 74 8.57 -8.04 10.55
N GLY A 75 9.90 -8.17 10.49
CA GLY A 75 10.83 -7.05 10.70
C GLY A 75 10.56 -5.87 9.78
N LEU A 76 10.22 -6.10 8.50
CA LEU A 76 9.94 -5.02 7.54
C LEU A 76 8.74 -4.17 7.97
N ILE A 77 7.71 -4.80 8.54
CA ILE A 77 6.52 -4.10 9.02
C ILE A 77 6.85 -3.27 10.26
N LYS A 78 7.58 -3.87 11.22
CA LYS A 78 8.01 -3.19 12.44
C LYS A 78 8.89 -1.98 12.10
N ASP A 79 9.86 -2.15 11.21
CA ASP A 79 10.78 -1.08 10.83
C ASP A 79 10.03 0.05 10.10
N ALA A 80 9.09 -0.27 9.20
CA ALA A 80 8.23 0.74 8.56
C ALA A 80 7.36 1.52 9.57
N ILE A 81 6.84 0.88 10.61
CA ILE A 81 6.11 1.57 11.68
C ILE A 81 7.03 2.54 12.44
N LEU A 82 8.26 2.11 12.76
CA LEU A 82 9.23 2.97 13.44
C LEU A 82 9.66 4.16 12.56
N ASP A 83 9.81 3.93 11.25
CA ASP A 83 10.11 5.00 10.29
C ASP A 83 8.96 6.01 10.22
N LEU A 84 7.70 5.55 10.16
CA LEU A 84 6.52 6.42 10.21
C LEU A 84 6.50 7.26 11.49
N GLN A 85 6.78 6.66 12.65
CA GLN A 85 6.84 7.39 13.93
C GLN A 85 7.97 8.43 13.94
N ALA A 86 9.12 8.12 13.37
CA ALA A 86 10.21 9.07 13.24
C ALA A 86 9.79 10.27 12.38
N TRP A 87 9.09 10.05 11.26
CA TRP A 87 8.59 11.13 10.40
C TRP A 87 7.62 12.05 11.13
N GLU A 88 6.74 11.51 11.97
CA GLU A 88 5.82 12.31 12.78
C GLU A 88 6.53 13.17 13.83
N LEU A 89 7.65 12.70 14.37
CA LEU A 89 8.47 13.46 15.32
C LEU A 89 9.27 14.57 14.64
N GLU A 90 9.76 14.34 13.42
CA GLU A 90 10.46 15.33 12.59
C GLU A 90 9.56 16.48 12.13
N ALA A 91 8.26 16.23 11.96
CA ALA A 91 7.28 17.20 11.49
C ALA A 91 6.77 18.18 12.57
N LYS A 92 7.16 18.00 13.84
CA LYS A 92 6.80 18.85 14.99
C LYS A 92 7.88 19.86 15.32
#